data_AF-A0A2M7F0P4-F1
#
_entry.id   AF-A0A2M7F0P4-F1
#
_cell.length_a   1.000
_cell.length_b   1.000
_cell.length_c   1.000
_cell.angle_alpha   90.00
_cell.angle_beta   90.00
_cell.angle_gamma   90.00
#
_symmetry.space_group_name_H-M   'P 1'
#
loop_
_entity.id
_entity.type
_entity.pdbx_description
1 polymer ?
#
loop_
_entity_poly.entity_id
_entity_poly.type
_entity_poly.pdbx_seq_one_letter_code
_entity_poly.pdbx_strand_id
1 'polypeptide(L)'
;MTPENDLHAMLSIEETCAAANALEARIKAIEDLPHGPLRARICATAFIVGGYQMMRLLEGDEATARQLRRLADMIDAQNQGAH
;
A
#
# COMPACT_ATOMS: atom_id res chain seq x y z
N MET A 1 -15.78 -18.57 -10.33
CA MET A 1 -15.15 -17.53 -9.49
C MET A 1 -15.15 -18.08 -8.07
N THR A 2 -14.00 -18.15 -7.41
CA THR A 2 -13.87 -18.75 -6.07
C THR A 2 -14.04 -17.65 -4.99
N PRO A 3 -14.48 -18.00 -3.76
CA PRO A 3 -14.58 -17.03 -2.67
C PRO A 3 -13.28 -16.26 -2.37
N GLU A 4 -12.12 -16.90 -2.56
CA GLU A 4 -10.81 -16.24 -2.43
C GLU A 4 -10.57 -15.19 -3.52
N ASN A 5 -11.01 -15.44 -4.76
CA ASN A 5 -10.88 -14.46 -5.83
C ASN A 5 -11.78 -13.24 -5.58
N ASP A 6 -12.98 -13.45 -5.02
CA ASP A 6 -13.89 -12.37 -4.66
C ASP A 6 -13.33 -11.53 -3.49
N LEU A 7 -12.76 -12.18 -2.47
CA LEU A 7 -12.09 -11.49 -1.36
C LEU A 7 -10.89 -10.68 -1.85
N HIS A 8 -10.05 -11.25 -2.72
CA HIS A 8 -8.92 -10.52 -3.31
C HIS A 8 -9.38 -9.31 -4.12
N ALA A 9 -10.45 -9.45 -4.92
CA ALA A 9 -11.00 -8.34 -5.68
C ALA A 9 -11.55 -7.23 -4.77
N MET A 10 -12.25 -7.59 -3.69
CA MET A 10 -12.76 -6.63 -2.71
C MET A 10 -11.62 -5.87 -2.01
N LEU A 11 -10.62 -6.59 -1.50
CA LEU A 11 -9.46 -5.99 -0.84
C LEU A 11 -8.70 -5.05 -1.79
N SER A 12 -8.50 -5.47 -3.04
CA SER A 12 -7.84 -4.65 -4.06
C SER A 12 -8.60 -3.34 -4.34
N ILE A 13 -9.94 -3.39 -4.37
CA ILE A 13 -10.79 -2.20 -4.53
C ILE A 13 -10.67 -1.30 -3.31
N GLU A 14 -10.76 -1.84 -2.09
CA GLU A 14 -10.67 -1.09 -0.84
C GLU A 14 -9.32 -0.38 -0.70
N GLU A 15 -8.22 -1.08 -0.96
CA GLU A 15 -6.86 -0.52 -0.93
C GLU A 15 -6.69 0.59 -1.98
N THR A 16 -7.21 0.39 -3.19
CA THR A 16 -7.17 1.40 -4.26
C THR A 16 -7.97 2.64 -3.88
N CYS A 17 -9.18 2.47 -3.33
CA CYS A 17 -10.02 3.57 -2.87
C CYS A 17 -9.37 4.34 -1.71
N ALA A 18 -8.78 3.65 -0.73
CA ALA A 18 -8.08 4.28 0.39
C ALA A 18 -6.88 5.11 -0.09
N ALA A 19 -6.08 4.56 -1.01
CA ALA A 19 -4.94 5.26 -1.62
C ALA A 19 -5.39 6.49 -2.42
N ALA A 20 -6.45 6.36 -3.22
CA ALA A 20 -7.01 7.46 -4.02
C ALA A 20 -7.54 8.59 -3.14
N ASN A 21 -8.31 8.26 -2.09
CA ASN A 21 -8.86 9.24 -1.16
C ASN A 21 -7.75 10.01 -0.42
N ALA A 22 -6.71 9.30 0.03
CA ALA A 22 -5.57 9.92 0.71
C ALA A 22 -4.78 10.86 -0.22
N LEU A 23 -4.62 10.49 -1.50
CA LEU A 23 -3.96 11.33 -2.50
C LEU A 23 -4.81 12.55 -2.85
N GLU A 24 -6.12 12.38 -3.03
CA GLU A 24 -7.05 13.47 -3.33
C GLU A 24 -7.07 14.51 -2.20
N ALA A 25 -7.15 14.08 -0.95
CA ALA A 25 -7.11 14.97 0.21
C ALA A 25 -5.81 15.79 0.25
N ARG A 26 -4.68 15.15 -0.08
CA ARG A 26 -3.39 15.84 -0.18
C ARG A 26 -3.41 16.85 -1.33
N ILE A 27 -3.81 16.45 -2.54
CA ILE A 27 -3.88 17.33 -3.72
C ILE A 27 -4.72 18.58 -3.43
N LYS A 28 -5.91 18.41 -2.86
CA LYS A 28 -6.79 19.54 -2.49
C LYS A 28 -6.10 20.51 -1.53
N ALA A 29 -5.34 20.00 -0.56
CA ALA A 29 -4.62 20.84 0.40
C ALA A 29 -3.44 21.64 -0.21
N ILE A 30 -2.91 21.23 -1.38
CA ILE A 30 -1.78 21.90 -2.06
C ILE A 30 -2.21 22.76 -3.24
N GLU A 31 -3.42 22.55 -3.78
CA GLU A 31 -3.90 23.22 -5.00
C GLU A 31 -4.07 24.73 -4.83
N ASP A 32 -4.46 25.17 -3.63
CA ASP A 32 -4.64 26.60 -3.29
C ASP A 32 -3.32 27.31 -2.96
N LEU A 33 -2.19 26.59 -2.91
CA LEU A 33 -0.88 27.18 -2.63
C LEU A 33 -0.26 27.82 -3.89
N PRO A 34 0.75 28.71 -3.74
CA PRO A 34 1.51 29.21 -4.88
C PRO A 34 2.10 28.07 -5.72
N HIS A 35 1.84 28.12 -7.03
CA HIS A 35 2.15 27.04 -7.97
C HIS A 35 1.44 25.71 -7.66
N GLY A 36 0.26 25.75 -7.04
CA GLY A 36 -0.52 24.59 -6.60
C GLY A 36 -0.68 23.50 -7.66
N PRO A 37 -1.02 23.81 -8.92
CA PRO A 37 -1.12 22.79 -9.97
C PRO A 37 0.20 22.06 -10.29
N LEU A 38 1.37 22.70 -10.09
CA LEU A 38 2.66 22.03 -10.23
C LEU A 38 2.95 21.15 -9.01
N ARG A 39 2.67 21.65 -7.80
CA ARG A 39 2.86 20.91 -6.55
C ARG A 39 1.97 19.67 -6.46
N ALA A 40 0.71 19.79 -6.88
CA ALA A 40 -0.24 18.68 -6.97
C ALA A 40 0.28 17.57 -7.90
N ARG A 41 0.78 17.93 -9.08
CA ARG A 41 1.40 16.97 -10.02
C ARG A 41 2.61 16.27 -9.44
N ILE A 42 3.53 17.02 -8.81
CA ILE A 42 4.71 16.44 -8.16
C ILE A 42 4.30 15.47 -7.03
N CYS A 43 3.30 15.83 -6.23
CA CYS A 43 2.78 14.97 -5.16
C CYS A 43 2.19 13.67 -5.72
N ALA A 44 1.37 13.75 -6.76
CA ALA A 44 0.81 12.57 -7.43
C ALA A 44 1.91 11.67 -8.02
N THR A 45 2.91 12.24 -8.69
CA THR A 45 4.04 11.48 -9.23
C THR A 45 4.83 10.77 -8.14
N ALA A 46 5.13 11.45 -7.02
CA ALA A 46 5.84 10.84 -5.90
C ALA A 46 5.07 9.65 -5.31
N PHE A 47 3.75 9.75 -5.20
CA PHE A 47 2.90 8.66 -4.72
C PHE A 47 2.94 7.44 -5.65
N ILE A 48 2.82 7.66 -6.97
CA ILE A 48 2.89 6.59 -7.98
C ILE A 48 4.27 5.90 -7.95
N VAL A 49 5.35 6.68 -7.93
CA VAL A 49 6.72 6.13 -7.91
C VAL A 49 6.98 5.36 -6.61
N GLY A 50 6.56 5.88 -5.46
CA GLY A 50 6.67 5.20 -4.18
C GLY A 50 5.91 3.87 -4.16
N GLY A 51 4.67 3.86 -4.66
CA GLY A 51 3.86 2.64 -4.80
C GLY A 51 4.53 1.59 -5.69
N TYR A 52 5.06 2.00 -6.84
CA TYR A 52 5.82 1.11 -7.73
C TYR A 52 7.07 0.53 -7.05
N GLN A 53 7.84 1.36 -6.33
CA GLN A 53 9.01 0.89 -5.60
C GLN A 53 8.65 -0.11 -4.49
N MET A 54 7.55 0.14 -3.76
CA MET A 54 7.06 -0.81 -2.75
C MET A 54 6.65 -2.14 -3.38
N MET A 55 5.89 -2.13 -4.48
CA MET A 55 5.49 -3.35 -5.17
C MET A 55 6.69 -4.16 -5.66
N ARG A 56 7.71 -3.49 -6.20
CA ARG A 56 8.97 -4.15 -6.58
C ARG A 56 9.70 -4.82 -5.41
N LEU A 57 9.57 -4.32 -4.18
CA LEU A 57 10.16 -4.96 -3.00
C LEU A 57 9.41 -6.22 -2.56
N LEU A 58 8.17 -6.38 -3.03
CA LEU A 58 7.32 -7.53 -2.76
C LEU A 58 7.40 -8.60 -3.86
N GLU A 59 7.90 -8.24 -5.03
CA GLU A 59 8.05 -9.18 -6.16
C GLU A 59 9.25 -10.13 -5.96
N GLY A 60 9.04 -11.39 -6.34
CA GLY A 60 10.07 -12.43 -6.45
C GLY A 60 10.16 -13.39 -5.26
N ASP A 61 10.69 -14.59 -5.52
CA ASP A 61 10.73 -15.71 -4.57
C ASP A 61 11.42 -15.35 -3.24
N GLU A 62 12.48 -14.54 -3.30
CA GLU A 62 13.22 -14.12 -2.11
C GLU A 62 12.40 -13.16 -1.24
N ALA A 63 11.64 -12.24 -1.85
CA ALA A 63 10.76 -11.33 -1.13
C ALA A 63 9.62 -12.09 -0.44
N THR A 64 8.99 -13.03 -1.16
CA THR A 64 7.98 -13.93 -0.61
C THR A 64 8.54 -14.74 0.56
N ALA A 65 9.71 -15.36 0.41
CA ALA A 65 10.33 -16.14 1.47
C ALA A 65 10.63 -15.31 2.73
N ARG A 66 11.05 -14.04 2.58
CA ARG A 66 11.25 -13.13 3.72
C ARG A 66 9.93 -12.78 4.42
N GLN A 67 8.86 -12.55 3.66
CA GLN A 67 7.55 -12.25 4.25
C GLN A 67 6.99 -13.44 5.02
N LEU A 68 7.08 -14.64 4.45
CA LEU A 68 6.60 -15.86 5.12
C LEU A 68 7.35 -16.13 6.43
N ARG A 69 8.68 -15.90 6.46
CA ARG A 69 9.46 -16.01 7.72
C ARG A 69 9.00 -14.99 8.75
N ARG A 70 8.86 -13.72 8.37
CA ARG A 70 8.37 -12.68 9.29
C ARG A 70 6.99 -13.00 9.85
N LEU A 71 6.10 -13.56 9.03
CA LEU A 71 4.78 -13.98 9.49
C LEU A 71 4.88 -15.10 10.53
N ALA A 72 5.72 -16.13 10.28
CA ALA A 72 5.97 -17.18 11.24
C ALA A 72 6.52 -16.62 12.57
N ASP A 73 7.52 -15.74 12.51
CA ASP A 73 8.11 -15.09 13.69
C ASP A 73 7.06 -14.30 14.50
N MET A 74 6.14 -13.61 13.82
CA MET A 74 5.05 -12.86 14.47
C MET A 74 4.06 -13.77 15.18
N ILE A 75 3.69 -14.90 14.55
CA ILE A 75 2.77 -15.88 15.14
C ILE A 75 3.40 -16.52 16.38
N ASP A 76 4.68 -16.90 16.30
CA ASP A 76 5.40 -17.48 17.43
C ASP A 76 5.52 -16.49 18.60
N ALA A 77 5.81 -15.22 18.31
CA ALA A 77 5.86 -14.16 19.33
C ALA A 77 4.51 -13.93 20.02
N GLN A 78 3.40 -13.96 19.26
CA GLN A 78 2.04 -13.88 19.84
C GLN A 78 1.73 -15.07 20.75
N ASN A 79 2.09 -16.28 20.34
CA ASN A 79 1.86 -17.48 21.12
C ASN A 79 2.71 -17.52 22.40
N GLN A 80 3.92 -16.97 22.36
CA GLN A 80 4.79 -16.87 23.54
C GLN A 80 4.33 -15.80 24.53
N GLY A 81 3.67 -14.73 24.06
CA GLY A 81 3.12 -13.68 24.93
C GLY A 81 1.76 -13.98 25.56
N ALA A 82 1.15 -15.13 25.22
CA ALA A 82 -0.15 -15.57 25.74
C ALA A 82 -0.05 -16.59 26.91
N HIS A 83 1.17 -16.85 27.39
CA HIS A 83 1.50 -17.65 28.59
C HIS A 83 2.06 -16.75 29.69
#